data_AF-A0A3L7ZWL1-F1
#
_entry.id   AF-A0A3L7ZWL1-F1
#
_cell.length_a   1.000
_cell.length_b   1.000
_cell.length_c   1.000
_cell.angle_alpha   90.00
_cell.angle_beta   90.00
_cell.angle_gamma   90.00
#
_symmetry.space_group_name_H-M   'P 1'
#
loop_
_entity.id
_entity.type
_entity.pdbx_description
1 polymer ?
#
loop_
_entity_poly.entity_id
_entity_poly.type
_entity_poly.pdbx_seq_one_letter_code
_entity_poly.pdbx_strand_id
1 'polypeptide(L)'
;MEFLNSNFFQTIILVITVLVTLFIYLNKEHKSLKSATTILILQIKNIEKNIEYLKVEGISGEAINEQQLHYSIPIFEENAWDKYKHIYASRLSPSDFAKIEQFYEVAQAVRIQQLQIKQKIQENIFAKTAHYYQQQFNRLNACVMDGRSDRETLCQTDMNYALTLYKSPMFSVMTFIHKEFGSGLIKGLNRYQRLTGTTIFERLSKIGKIKDK
;
A
#
# COMPACT_ATOMS: atom_id res chain seq x y z
N MET A 1 -32.98 -55.19 -16.13
CA MET A 1 -33.22 -53.80 -15.68
C MET A 1 -33.35 -53.68 -14.15
N GLU A 2 -33.47 -54.76 -13.37
CA GLU A 2 -33.66 -54.67 -11.91
C GLU A 2 -32.38 -54.35 -11.09
N PHE A 3 -31.19 -54.69 -11.61
CA PHE A 3 -29.93 -54.44 -10.88
C PHE A 3 -29.69 -52.95 -10.59
N LEU A 4 -30.03 -52.09 -11.56
CA LEU A 4 -29.94 -50.62 -11.44
C LEU A 4 -30.98 -50.04 -10.48
N ASN A 5 -32.07 -50.76 -10.18
CA ASN A 5 -33.17 -50.30 -9.33
C ASN A 5 -33.14 -50.97 -7.94
N SER A 6 -32.04 -51.65 -7.59
CA SER A 6 -31.89 -52.31 -6.31
C SER A 6 -31.42 -51.32 -5.23
N ASN A 7 -31.94 -51.46 -4.00
CA ASN A 7 -31.49 -50.70 -2.83
C ASN A 7 -29.97 -50.80 -2.61
N PHE A 8 -29.36 -51.92 -3.01
CA PHE A 8 -27.92 -52.13 -2.94
C PHE A 8 -27.14 -51.21 -3.88
N PHE A 9 -27.57 -51.11 -5.15
CA PHE A 9 -26.96 -50.22 -6.14
C PHE A 9 -27.13 -48.74 -5.76
N GLN A 10 -28.31 -48.36 -5.25
CA GLN A 10 -28.56 -47.02 -4.72
C GLN A 10 -27.64 -46.69 -3.53
N THR A 11 -27.42 -47.64 -2.62
CA THR A 11 -26.49 -47.47 -1.47
C THR A 11 -25.05 -47.27 -1.93
N ILE A 12 -24.59 -48.04 -2.94
CA ILE A 12 -23.25 -47.89 -3.51
C ILE A 12 -23.07 -46.50 -4.14
N ILE A 13 -24.05 -46.04 -4.92
CA ILE A 13 -24.02 -44.70 -5.51
C ILE A 13 -23.91 -43.63 -4.42
N LEU A 14 -24.66 -43.79 -3.32
CA LEU A 14 -24.65 -42.84 -2.20
C LEU A 14 -23.29 -42.82 -1.48
N VAL A 15 -22.65 -43.97 -1.27
CA VAL A 15 -21.29 -44.03 -0.71
C VAL A 15 -20.29 -43.35 -1.65
N ILE A 16 -20.38 -43.61 -2.96
CA ILE A 16 -19.51 -42.98 -3.96
C ILE A 16 -19.72 -41.46 -3.97
N THR A 17 -20.96 -40.98 -3.94
CA THR A 17 -21.24 -39.53 -3.96
C THR A 17 -20.74 -38.85 -2.70
N VAL A 18 -20.84 -39.47 -1.52
CA VAL A 18 -20.25 -38.98 -0.27
C VAL A 18 -18.73 -38.90 -0.37
N LEU A 19 -18.07 -39.96 -0.88
CA LEU A 19 -16.62 -39.98 -1.07
C LEU A 19 -16.14 -38.91 -2.06
N VAL A 20 -16.83 -38.75 -3.19
CA VAL A 20 -16.53 -37.70 -4.19
C VAL A 20 -16.74 -36.31 -3.59
N THR A 21 -17.80 -36.10 -2.83
CA THR A 21 -18.07 -34.82 -2.15
C THR A 21 -16.98 -34.48 -1.15
N LEU A 22 -16.57 -35.45 -0.34
CA LEU A 22 -15.48 -35.30 0.63
C LEU A 22 -14.14 -35.00 -0.07
N PHE A 23 -13.86 -35.68 -1.19
CA PHE A 23 -12.68 -35.41 -2.01
C PHE A 23 -12.69 -33.98 -2.59
N ILE A 24 -13.82 -33.52 -3.15
CA ILE A 24 -13.98 -32.16 -3.68
C ILE A 24 -13.76 -31.14 -2.57
N TYR A 25 -14.33 -31.37 -1.39
CA TYR A 25 -14.17 -30.50 -0.23
C TYR A 25 -12.71 -30.36 0.19
N LEU A 26 -12.00 -31.48 0.39
CA LEU A 26 -10.57 -31.49 0.76
C LEU A 26 -9.70 -30.80 -0.31
N ASN A 27 -9.99 -31.03 -1.59
CA ASN A 27 -9.26 -30.38 -2.67
C ASN A 27 -9.50 -28.86 -2.70
N LYS A 28 -10.75 -28.41 -2.44
CA LYS A 28 -11.08 -27.00 -2.33
C LYS A 28 -10.36 -26.34 -1.16
N GLU A 29 -10.30 -27.00 0.00
CA GLU A 29 -9.57 -26.51 1.16
C GLU A 29 -8.05 -26.37 0.87
N HIS A 30 -7.44 -27.39 0.27
CA HIS A 30 -6.03 -27.33 -0.12
C HIS A 30 -5.74 -26.22 -1.13
N LYS A 31 -6.59 -26.02 -2.14
CA LYS A 31 -6.46 -24.92 -3.10
C LYS A 31 -6.60 -23.56 -2.43
N SER A 32 -7.56 -23.42 -1.51
CA SER A 32 -7.76 -22.21 -0.71
C SER A 32 -6.53 -21.86 0.11
N LEU A 33 -6.00 -22.83 0.86
CA LEU A 33 -4.78 -22.67 1.66
C LEU A 33 -3.59 -22.24 0.81
N LYS A 34 -3.35 -22.93 -0.31
CA LYS A 34 -2.24 -22.60 -1.23
C LYS A 34 -2.38 -21.19 -1.78
N SER A 35 -3.59 -20.80 -2.20
CA SER A 35 -3.86 -19.45 -2.70
C SER A 35 -3.61 -18.39 -1.63
N ALA A 36 -4.16 -18.58 -0.43
CA ALA A 36 -3.93 -17.68 0.71
C ALA A 36 -2.44 -17.56 1.05
N THR A 37 -1.70 -18.68 1.06
CA THR A 37 -0.25 -18.67 1.36
C THR A 37 0.51 -17.91 0.27
N THR A 38 0.12 -18.09 -0.98
CA THR A 38 0.74 -17.40 -2.13
C THR A 38 0.56 -15.90 -2.01
N ILE A 39 -0.66 -15.45 -1.69
CA ILE A 39 -0.97 -14.04 -1.48
C ILE A 39 -0.15 -13.47 -0.31
N LEU A 40 -0.08 -14.19 0.82
CA LEU A 40 0.72 -13.76 1.98
C LEU A 40 2.20 -13.63 1.63
N ILE A 41 2.79 -14.61 0.96
CA ILE A 41 4.21 -14.57 0.59
C ILE A 41 4.50 -13.40 -0.35
N LEU A 42 3.67 -13.21 -1.39
CA LEU A 42 3.84 -12.10 -2.33
C LEU A 42 3.71 -10.76 -1.62
N GLN A 43 2.73 -10.65 -0.72
CA GLN A 43 2.54 -9.43 0.04
C GLN A 43 3.69 -9.17 1.01
N ILE A 44 4.18 -10.17 1.74
CA ILE A 44 5.37 -10.05 2.59
C ILE A 44 6.50 -9.48 1.74
N LYS A 45 6.89 -10.16 0.65
CA LYS A 45 7.98 -9.69 -0.26
C LYS A 45 7.78 -8.25 -0.73
N ASN A 46 6.56 -7.86 -1.09
CA ASN A 46 6.24 -6.48 -1.50
C ASN A 46 6.36 -5.47 -0.35
N ILE A 47 5.89 -5.81 0.85
CA ILE A 47 6.04 -4.99 2.06
C ILE A 47 7.53 -4.74 2.33
N GLU A 48 8.35 -5.78 2.30
CA GLU A 48 9.79 -5.66 2.55
C GLU A 48 10.46 -4.74 1.54
N LYS A 49 10.16 -4.93 0.25
CA LYS A 49 10.66 -4.09 -0.83
C LYS A 49 10.26 -2.62 -0.66
N ASN A 50 8.98 -2.36 -0.35
CA ASN A 50 8.47 -1.01 -0.21
C ASN A 50 9.06 -0.31 1.03
N ILE A 51 9.22 -1.04 2.14
CA ILE A 51 9.88 -0.51 3.34
C ILE A 51 11.35 -0.22 3.10
N GLU A 52 12.07 -1.09 2.39
CA GLU A 52 13.48 -0.90 2.04
C GLU A 52 13.65 0.32 1.12
N TYR A 53 12.77 0.50 0.13
CA TYR A 53 12.73 1.73 -0.66
C TYR A 53 12.53 2.97 0.21
N LEU A 54 11.59 2.97 1.16
CA LEU A 54 11.39 4.11 2.05
C LEU A 54 12.60 4.40 2.95
N LYS A 55 13.34 3.37 3.37
CA LYS A 55 14.57 3.54 4.17
C LYS A 55 15.68 4.22 3.38
N VAL A 56 15.82 3.89 2.09
CA VAL A 56 16.90 4.40 1.25
C VAL A 56 16.55 5.76 0.66
N GLU A 57 15.33 5.91 0.14
CA GLU A 57 14.93 7.06 -0.69
C GLU A 57 13.98 8.00 0.04
N GLY A 58 13.15 7.48 0.95
CA GLY A 58 12.07 8.23 1.59
C GLY A 58 12.53 9.15 2.72
N ILE A 59 13.72 8.89 3.29
CA ILE A 59 14.25 9.61 4.46
C ILE A 59 15.74 9.88 4.28
N SER A 60 16.16 11.10 4.60
CA SER A 60 17.57 11.48 4.68
C SER A 60 17.86 12.03 6.09
N GLY A 61 18.46 11.19 6.94
CA GLY A 61 18.65 11.51 8.36
C GLY A 61 17.31 11.59 9.09
N GLU A 62 16.96 12.78 9.63
CA GLU A 62 15.66 13.04 10.25
C GLU A 62 14.64 13.70 9.30
N ALA A 63 15.06 14.05 8.08
CA ALA A 63 14.24 14.76 7.12
C ALA A 63 13.52 13.80 6.16
N ILE A 64 12.28 14.13 5.82
CA ILE A 64 11.48 13.41 4.82
C ILE A 64 11.87 13.90 3.43
N ASN A 65 12.13 12.98 2.51
CA ASN A 65 12.25 13.29 1.09
C ASN A 65 10.86 13.37 0.46
N GLU A 66 10.32 14.59 0.35
CA GLU A 66 8.94 14.82 -0.12
C GLU A 66 8.64 14.20 -1.48
N GLN A 67 9.55 14.36 -2.44
CA GLN A 67 9.34 13.87 -3.80
C GLN A 67 9.29 12.35 -3.83
N GLN A 68 10.28 11.68 -3.23
CA GLN A 68 10.31 10.22 -3.18
C GLN A 68 9.11 9.67 -2.41
N LEU A 69 8.71 10.31 -1.31
CA LEU A 69 7.55 9.87 -0.55
C LEU A 69 6.23 10.08 -1.30
N HIS A 70 6.07 11.20 -2.01
CA HIS A 70 4.87 11.48 -2.81
C HIS A 70 4.63 10.40 -3.87
N TYR A 71 5.68 9.98 -4.56
CA TYR A 71 5.60 8.94 -5.61
C TYR A 71 5.76 7.50 -5.08
N SER A 72 6.12 7.31 -3.81
CA SER A 72 6.28 5.99 -3.21
C SER A 72 4.99 5.15 -3.28
N ILE A 73 5.12 3.86 -3.55
CA ILE A 73 4.00 2.92 -3.47
C ILE A 73 3.62 2.76 -1.99
N PRO A 74 2.32 2.75 -1.62
CA PRO A 74 1.92 2.39 -0.26
C PRO A 74 2.52 1.05 0.16
N ILE A 75 2.94 0.90 1.42
CA ILE A 75 3.47 -0.39 1.93
C ILE A 75 2.53 -1.55 1.55
N PHE A 76 1.25 -1.30 1.79
CA PHE A 76 0.03 -2.09 1.63
C PHE A 76 -1.14 -1.44 0.90
N GLU A 77 -2.11 -2.20 0.35
CA GLU A 77 -3.49 -1.69 0.18
C GLU A 77 -4.48 -2.38 1.11
N GLU A 78 -4.52 -3.71 1.10
CA GLU A 78 -5.32 -4.52 2.03
C GLU A 78 -4.40 -5.40 2.88
N ASN A 79 -4.74 -5.60 4.15
CA ASN A 79 -3.98 -6.51 5.02
C ASN A 79 -4.36 -7.96 4.71
N ALA A 80 -3.54 -8.69 3.94
CA ALA A 80 -3.85 -10.08 3.62
C ALA A 80 -3.68 -10.99 4.84
N TRP A 81 -2.84 -10.63 5.80
CA TRP A 81 -2.74 -11.37 7.05
C TRP A 81 -4.05 -11.30 7.83
N ASP A 82 -4.61 -10.11 8.01
CA ASP A 82 -5.90 -9.97 8.69
C ASP A 82 -7.02 -10.78 8.00
N LYS A 83 -7.01 -10.78 6.66
CA LYS A 83 -7.96 -11.55 5.84
C LYS A 83 -7.82 -13.07 5.99
N TYR A 84 -6.60 -13.59 6.11
CA TYR A 84 -6.33 -15.03 6.04
C TYR A 84 -5.81 -15.67 7.33
N LYS A 85 -5.50 -14.92 8.39
CA LYS A 85 -4.87 -15.43 9.62
C LYS A 85 -5.66 -16.56 10.29
N HIS A 86 -6.98 -16.53 10.18
CA HIS A 86 -7.85 -17.60 10.70
C HIS A 86 -7.55 -18.99 10.08
N ILE A 87 -7.09 -19.04 8.82
CA ILE A 87 -6.71 -20.29 8.15
C ILE A 87 -5.44 -20.90 8.78
N TYR A 88 -4.59 -20.07 9.37
CA TYR A 88 -3.29 -20.46 9.93
C TYR A 88 -3.30 -20.65 11.44
N ALA A 89 -4.37 -20.26 12.14
CA ALA A 89 -4.47 -20.35 13.59
C ALA A 89 -4.18 -21.76 14.14
N SER A 90 -4.59 -22.81 13.41
CA SER A 90 -4.32 -24.21 13.76
C SER A 90 -3.10 -24.82 13.05
N ARG A 91 -2.44 -24.08 12.14
CA ARG A 91 -1.38 -24.59 11.26
C ARG A 91 0.00 -24.01 11.60
N LEU A 92 0.05 -22.92 12.36
CA LEU A 92 1.28 -22.30 12.85
C LEU A 92 1.44 -22.54 14.35
N SER A 93 2.68 -22.56 14.81
CA SER A 93 2.94 -22.47 16.25
C SER A 93 2.51 -21.08 16.77
N PRO A 94 2.11 -20.95 18.05
CA PRO A 94 1.76 -19.65 18.62
C PRO A 94 2.86 -18.59 18.46
N SER A 95 4.12 -19.00 18.53
CA SER A 95 5.30 -18.14 18.33
C SER A 95 5.42 -17.67 16.88
N ASP A 96 5.28 -18.57 15.90
CA ASP A 96 5.36 -18.21 14.48
C ASP A 96 4.18 -17.29 14.08
N PHE A 97 2.98 -17.57 14.59
CA PHE A 97 1.80 -16.74 14.38
C PHE A 97 2.02 -15.32 14.93
N ALA A 98 2.47 -15.20 16.19
CA ALA A 98 2.71 -13.91 16.82
C ALA A 98 3.77 -13.08 16.08
N LYS A 99 4.82 -13.71 15.55
CA LYS A 99 5.85 -13.00 14.78
C LYS A 99 5.35 -12.50 13.42
N ILE A 100 4.48 -13.26 12.74
CA ILE A 100 3.84 -12.77 11.51
C ILE A 100 2.87 -11.63 11.84
N GLU A 101 2.08 -11.75 12.90
CA GLU A 101 1.20 -10.66 13.37
C GLU A 101 2.02 -9.39 13.62
N GLN A 102 3.11 -9.49 14.40
CA GLN A 102 3.99 -8.37 14.72
C GLN A 102 4.59 -7.72 13.46
N PHE A 103 5.00 -8.52 12.46
CA PHE A 103 5.48 -7.99 11.18
C PHE A 103 4.41 -7.12 10.51
N TYR A 104 3.17 -7.61 10.45
CA TYR A 104 2.06 -6.88 9.82
C TYR A 104 1.62 -5.66 10.63
N GLU A 105 1.65 -5.72 11.96
CA GLU A 105 1.37 -4.57 12.83
C GLU A 105 2.39 -3.44 12.61
N VAL A 106 3.69 -3.78 12.57
CA VAL A 106 4.75 -2.80 12.30
C VAL A 106 4.62 -2.24 10.88
N ALA A 107 4.38 -3.09 9.89
CA ALA A 107 4.16 -2.65 8.51
C ALA A 107 2.93 -1.74 8.38
N GLN A 108 1.84 -2.03 9.10
CA GLN A 108 0.65 -1.20 9.15
C GLN A 108 0.92 0.16 9.79
N ALA A 109 1.70 0.21 10.88
CA ALA A 109 2.09 1.46 11.52
C ALA A 109 2.92 2.34 10.56
N VAL A 110 3.90 1.75 9.87
CA VAL A 110 4.69 2.45 8.83
C VAL A 110 3.78 2.96 7.71
N ARG A 111 2.83 2.13 7.26
CA ARG A 111 1.87 2.51 6.22
C ARG A 111 1.02 3.71 6.63
N ILE A 112 0.43 3.69 7.83
CA ILE A 112 -0.41 4.79 8.32
C ILE A 112 0.38 6.09 8.30
N GLN A 113 1.61 6.05 8.82
CA GLN A 113 2.48 7.21 8.86
C GLN A 113 2.85 7.70 7.45
N GLN A 114 3.21 6.78 6.54
CA GLN A 114 3.48 7.10 5.13
C GLN A 114 2.28 7.82 4.49
N LEU A 115 1.06 7.28 4.65
CA LEU A 115 -0.14 7.85 4.04
C LEU A 115 -0.48 9.23 4.60
N GLN A 116 -0.35 9.45 5.91
CA GLN A 116 -0.57 10.75 6.52
C GLN A 116 0.39 11.81 5.97
N ILE A 117 1.67 11.45 5.80
CA ILE A 117 2.66 12.37 5.22
C ILE A 117 2.33 12.66 3.76
N LYS A 118 2.02 11.62 2.98
CA LYS A 118 1.62 11.78 1.57
C LYS A 118 0.41 12.70 1.43
N GLN A 119 -0.59 12.55 2.30
CA GLN A 119 -1.75 13.43 2.34
C GLN A 119 -1.33 14.87 2.62
N LYS A 120 -0.43 15.10 3.58
CA LYS A 120 0.05 16.46 3.90
C LYS A 120 0.80 17.13 2.74
N ILE A 121 1.61 16.35 2.03
CA ILE A 121 2.30 16.81 0.81
C ILE A 121 1.26 17.18 -0.26
N GLN A 122 0.26 16.32 -0.48
CA GLN A 122 -0.83 16.59 -1.44
C GLN A 122 -1.62 17.85 -1.08
N GLU A 123 -2.08 17.99 0.17
CA GLU A 123 -2.78 19.18 0.67
C GLU A 123 -1.97 20.46 0.40
N ASN A 124 -0.66 20.41 0.63
CA ASN A 124 0.21 21.56 0.39
C ASN A 124 0.37 21.89 -1.10
N ILE A 125 0.54 20.88 -1.96
CA ILE A 125 0.56 21.06 -3.43
C ILE A 125 -0.75 21.69 -3.91
N PHE A 126 -1.89 21.21 -3.42
CA PHE A 126 -3.20 21.77 -3.75
C PHE A 126 -3.33 23.21 -3.27
N ALA A 127 -2.94 23.52 -2.04
CA ALA A 127 -2.99 24.88 -1.50
C ALA A 127 -2.13 25.86 -2.31
N LYS A 128 -0.89 25.47 -2.66
CA LYS A 128 -0.01 26.28 -3.52
C LYS A 128 -0.64 26.57 -4.88
N THR A 129 -1.21 25.53 -5.50
CA THR A 129 -1.88 25.63 -6.79
C THR A 129 -3.09 26.55 -6.71
N ALA A 130 -3.91 26.41 -5.67
CA ALA A 130 -5.08 27.26 -5.45
C ALA A 130 -4.69 28.73 -5.23
N HIS A 131 -3.67 29.00 -4.42
CA HIS A 131 -3.17 30.37 -4.20
C HIS A 131 -2.61 30.99 -5.48
N TYR A 132 -1.87 30.22 -6.28
CA TYR A 132 -1.41 30.67 -7.59
C TYR A 132 -2.58 31.08 -8.47
N TYR A 133 -3.58 30.20 -8.64
CA TYR A 133 -4.75 30.51 -9.47
C TYR A 133 -5.54 31.70 -8.93
N GLN A 134 -5.74 31.81 -7.63
CA GLN A 134 -6.41 32.97 -7.02
C GLN A 134 -5.67 34.27 -7.35
N GLN A 135 -4.34 34.27 -7.29
CA GLN A 135 -3.55 35.43 -7.66
C GLN A 135 -3.71 35.77 -9.15
N GLN A 136 -3.70 34.78 -10.04
CA GLN A 136 -3.90 34.98 -11.48
C GLN A 136 -5.31 35.53 -11.78
N PHE A 137 -6.36 35.03 -11.13
CA PHE A 137 -7.71 35.56 -11.28
C PHE A 137 -7.81 37.01 -10.80
N ASN A 138 -7.17 37.35 -9.68
CA ASN A 138 -7.13 38.73 -9.19
C ASN A 138 -6.43 39.67 -10.18
N ARG A 139 -5.33 39.24 -10.80
CA ARG A 139 -4.62 40.01 -11.85
C ARG A 139 -5.49 40.22 -13.09
N LEU A 140 -6.16 39.16 -13.54
CA LEU A 140 -7.08 39.24 -14.68
C LEU A 140 -8.23 40.22 -14.41
N ASN A 141 -8.84 40.13 -13.24
CA ASN A 141 -9.92 41.05 -12.83
C ASN A 141 -9.42 42.51 -12.80
N ALA A 142 -8.20 42.75 -12.30
CA ALA A 142 -7.61 44.09 -12.34
C ALA A 142 -7.39 44.60 -13.77
N CYS A 143 -6.94 43.74 -14.70
CA CYS A 143 -6.78 44.09 -16.11
C CYS A 143 -8.11 44.44 -16.78
N VAL A 144 -9.20 43.73 -16.47
CA VAL A 144 -10.53 44.02 -17.02
C VAL A 144 -11.01 45.42 -16.62
N MET A 145 -10.67 45.86 -15.40
CA MET A 145 -11.02 47.17 -14.87
C MET A 145 -10.05 48.29 -15.28
N ASP A 146 -8.94 47.95 -15.96
CA ASP A 146 -7.95 48.91 -16.43
C ASP A 146 -8.42 49.61 -17.71
N GLY A 147 -8.39 50.94 -17.70
CA GLY A 147 -8.79 51.79 -18.82
C GLY A 147 -7.67 52.11 -19.81
N ARG A 148 -6.43 51.68 -19.55
CA ARG A 148 -5.29 51.95 -20.44
C ARG A 148 -5.40 51.15 -21.75
N SER A 149 -4.89 51.73 -22.84
CA SER A 149 -4.92 51.11 -24.18
C SER A 149 -3.98 49.91 -24.33
N ASP A 150 -2.93 49.83 -23.51
CA ASP A 150 -1.91 48.76 -23.52
C ASP A 150 -2.17 47.68 -22.45
N ARG A 151 -3.32 47.71 -21.78
CA ARG A 151 -3.66 46.84 -20.64
C ARG A 151 -3.46 45.35 -20.89
N GLU A 152 -3.83 44.86 -22.09
CA GLU A 152 -3.74 43.43 -22.42
C GLU A 152 -2.29 42.97 -22.50
N THR A 153 -1.42 43.80 -23.10
CA THR A 153 0.02 43.53 -23.22
C THR A 153 0.69 43.55 -21.85
N LEU A 154 0.36 44.55 -21.01
CA LEU A 154 0.88 44.64 -19.65
C LEU A 154 0.45 43.46 -18.79
N CYS A 155 -0.84 43.08 -18.84
CA CYS A 155 -1.36 41.94 -18.11
C CYS A 155 -0.68 40.64 -18.53
N GLN A 156 -0.54 40.40 -19.84
CA GLN A 156 0.12 39.19 -20.34
C GLN A 156 1.58 39.12 -19.90
N THR A 157 2.30 40.25 -19.94
CA THR A 157 3.69 40.35 -19.48
C THR A 157 3.82 40.01 -18.00
N ASP A 158 2.97 40.60 -17.17
CA ASP A 158 2.99 40.40 -15.72
C ASP A 158 2.60 38.96 -15.33
N MET A 159 1.58 38.38 -15.97
CA MET A 159 1.20 36.97 -15.78
C MET A 159 2.32 36.00 -16.20
N ASN A 160 2.98 36.26 -17.33
CA ASN A 160 4.12 35.44 -17.78
C ASN A 160 5.32 35.54 -16.84
N TYR A 161 5.60 36.74 -16.32
CA TYR A 161 6.65 36.95 -15.33
C TYR A 161 6.34 36.18 -14.04
N ALA A 162 5.11 36.29 -13.52
CA ALA A 162 4.68 35.53 -12.36
C ALA A 162 4.79 34.01 -12.57
N LEU A 163 4.34 33.49 -13.71
CA LEU A 163 4.48 32.07 -14.04
C LEU A 163 5.95 31.62 -14.04
N THR A 164 6.86 32.46 -14.56
CA THR A 164 8.30 32.19 -14.57
C THR A 164 8.86 32.12 -13.16
N LEU A 165 8.45 33.02 -12.26
CA LEU A 165 8.83 32.98 -10.85
C LEU A 165 8.34 31.71 -10.15
N TYR A 166 7.07 31.33 -10.35
CA TYR A 166 6.49 30.12 -9.75
C TYR A 166 7.12 28.82 -10.26
N LYS A 167 7.65 28.80 -11.48
CA LYS A 167 8.40 27.67 -12.04
C LYS A 167 9.84 27.60 -11.54
N SER A 168 10.37 28.68 -10.97
CA SER A 168 11.74 28.72 -10.48
C SER A 168 11.87 27.95 -9.16
N PRO A 169 12.80 26.98 -9.05
CA PRO A 169 13.07 26.29 -7.79
C PRO A 169 13.45 27.23 -6.64
N MET A 170 14.03 28.40 -6.97
CA MET A 170 14.49 29.39 -5.99
C MET A 170 13.35 30.06 -5.20
N PHE A 171 12.15 30.14 -5.80
CA PHE A 171 10.97 30.75 -5.18
C PHE A 171 9.93 29.71 -4.72
N SER A 172 10.31 28.44 -4.70
CA SER A 172 9.44 27.37 -4.22
C SER A 172 9.28 27.43 -2.71
N VAL A 173 8.04 27.60 -2.24
CA VAL A 173 7.70 27.43 -0.83
C VAL A 173 7.80 25.94 -0.51
N MET A 174 8.69 25.51 0.38
CA MET A 174 8.78 24.09 0.76
C MET A 174 7.54 23.63 1.53
N THR A 175 7.21 22.34 1.50
CA THR A 175 6.13 21.83 2.34
C THR A 175 6.61 21.85 3.78
N PHE A 176 5.87 22.53 4.66
CA PHE A 176 6.14 22.42 6.08
C PHE A 176 5.59 21.09 6.60
N ILE A 177 6.48 20.13 6.84
CA ILE A 177 6.16 18.86 7.49
C ILE A 177 6.70 18.91 8.92
N HIS A 178 5.81 18.78 9.90
CA HIS A 178 6.21 18.80 11.31
C HIS A 178 7.15 17.61 11.62
N LYS A 179 8.22 17.84 12.39
CA LYS A 179 9.27 16.84 12.67
C LYS A 179 8.75 15.49 13.16
N GLU A 180 7.66 15.51 13.93
CA GLU A 180 7.02 14.29 14.48
C GLU A 180 6.57 13.31 13.38
N PHE A 181 6.22 13.81 12.19
CA PHE A 181 5.92 12.93 11.07
C PHE A 181 7.16 12.14 10.62
N GLY A 182 8.31 12.80 10.53
CA GLY A 182 9.59 12.17 10.20
C GLY A 182 10.02 11.19 11.29
N SER A 183 10.02 11.64 12.55
CA SER A 183 10.35 10.82 13.72
C SER A 183 9.47 9.57 13.82
N GLY A 184 8.16 9.71 13.59
CA GLY A 184 7.21 8.60 13.59
C GLY A 184 7.53 7.57 12.51
N LEU A 185 7.84 8.02 11.29
CA LEU A 185 8.16 7.13 10.19
C LEU A 185 9.48 6.39 10.45
N ILE A 186 10.52 7.12 10.87
CA ILE A 186 11.83 6.56 11.22
C ILE A 186 11.69 5.49 12.31
N LYS A 187 10.92 5.79 13.36
CA LYS A 187 10.66 4.84 14.44
C LYS A 187 10.00 3.56 13.94
N GLY A 188 9.03 3.66 13.03
CA GLY A 188 8.38 2.51 12.40
C GLY A 188 9.37 1.70 11.55
N LEU A 189 10.14 2.37 10.69
CA LEU A 189 11.14 1.74 9.82
C LEU A 189 12.26 1.05 10.63
N ASN A 190 12.67 1.60 11.77
CA ASN A 190 13.68 1.00 12.64
C ASN A 190 13.17 -0.22 13.40
N ARG A 191 11.86 -0.28 13.70
CA ARG A 191 11.22 -1.45 14.31
C ARG A 191 10.99 -2.60 13.34
N TYR A 192 10.94 -2.30 12.04
CA TYR A 192 10.71 -3.28 11.00
C TYR A 192 11.84 -4.31 10.95
N GLN A 193 11.45 -5.59 10.93
CA GLN A 193 12.33 -6.73 10.74
C GLN A 193 11.87 -7.54 9.55
N ARG A 194 12.83 -8.00 8.74
CA ARG A 194 12.58 -8.83 7.57
C ARG A 194 12.10 -10.23 7.99
N LEU A 195 11.05 -10.74 7.34
CA LEU A 195 10.60 -12.13 7.47
C LEU A 195 11.24 -13.03 6.41
N THR A 196 11.45 -12.56 5.18
CA THR A 196 12.12 -13.36 4.15
C THR A 196 13.51 -13.79 4.63
N GLY A 197 13.85 -15.06 4.41
CA GLY A 197 15.10 -15.65 4.88
C GLY A 197 15.09 -16.13 6.34
N THR A 198 13.97 -15.98 7.05
CA THR A 198 13.78 -16.57 8.38
C THR A 198 13.16 -17.96 8.29
N THR A 199 13.38 -18.78 9.32
CA THR A 199 12.75 -20.11 9.45
C THR A 199 11.21 -20.05 9.49
N ILE A 200 10.65 -18.92 9.92
CA ILE A 200 9.20 -18.67 10.00
C ILE A 200 8.63 -18.56 8.58
N PHE A 201 9.31 -17.81 7.72
CA PHE A 201 8.92 -17.63 6.33
C PHE A 201 9.03 -18.94 5.54
N GLU A 202 10.06 -19.75 5.80
CA GLU A 202 10.17 -21.10 5.23
C GLU A 202 9.03 -22.02 5.67
N ARG A 203 8.66 -21.99 6.96
CA ARG A 203 7.53 -22.77 7.49
C ARG A 203 6.21 -22.36 6.85
N LEU A 204 5.97 -21.05 6.74
CA LEU A 204 4.79 -20.51 6.05
C LEU A 204 4.72 -21.01 4.60
N SER A 205 5.86 -20.97 3.88
CA SER A 205 5.97 -21.46 2.51
C SER A 205 5.70 -22.97 2.39
N LYS A 206 6.19 -23.76 3.35
CA LYS A 206 5.94 -25.21 3.43
C LYS A 206 4.46 -25.53 3.66
N ILE A 207 3.75 -24.77 4.49
CA ILE A 207 2.30 -24.95 4.74
C ILE A 207 1.50 -24.83 3.44
N GLY A 208 1.81 -23.84 2.62
CA GLY A 208 1.16 -23.64 1.31
C GLY A 208 1.67 -24.55 0.20
N LYS A 209 2.68 -25.39 0.46
CA LYS A 209 3.42 -26.16 -0.57
C LYS A 209 3.92 -25.27 -1.71
N ILE A 210 4.43 -24.09 -1.35
CA ILE A 210 4.98 -23.13 -2.31
C ILE A 210 6.48 -23.44 -2.43
N LYS A 211 6.94 -23.68 -3.67
CA LYS A 211 8.36 -23.76 -3.96
C LYS A 211 8.86 -22.34 -4.16
N ASP A 212 9.73 -21.85 -3.29
CA ASP A 212 10.57 -20.71 -3.66
C ASP A 212 11.43 -21.15 -4.85
N LYS A 213 11.29 -20.46 -5.97
CA LYS A 213 12.23 -20.50 -7.08
C LYS A 213 13.07 -19.24 -7.00
#